data_AF-A0A7J9K2Z3-F1
#
_entry.id   AF-A0A7J9K2Z3-F1
#
_cell.length_a   1.000
_cell.length_b   1.000
_cell.length_c   1.000
_cell.angle_alpha   90.00
_cell.angle_beta   90.00
_cell.angle_gamma   90.00
#
_symmetry.space_group_name_H-M   'P 1'
#
loop_
_entity.id
_entity.type
_entity.pdbx_description
1 polymer ?
#
loop_
_entity_poly.entity_id
_entity_poly.type
_entity_poly.pdbx_seq_one_letter_code
_entity_poly.pdbx_strand_id
1 'polypeptide(L)'
;MASLCLLVLLLLCLPFISVAYRPGDIVPMSKMGQYHSSRTVWHDVIGKHCPIFAVNREVLIPIAKPTGYTGADPYKISFQVGKEKFLVPWLFLINRKSSEVPMIDMHLRYSGGDLHGVTAKIVDMPHHCM
;
A
#
# COMPACT_ATOMS: atom_id res chain seq x y z
N MET A 1 -19.14 35.87 -27.91
CA MET A 1 -19.18 34.60 -28.68
C MET A 1 -17.93 33.75 -28.42
N ALA A 2 -16.74 34.15 -28.89
CA ALA A 2 -15.51 33.33 -28.77
C ALA A 2 -15.09 32.98 -27.32
N SER A 3 -15.19 33.92 -26.39
CA SER A 3 -14.84 33.69 -24.97
C SER A 3 -15.77 32.69 -24.26
N LEU A 4 -17.07 32.69 -24.60
CA LEU A 4 -18.04 31.72 -24.07
C LEU A 4 -17.75 30.31 -24.61
N CYS A 5 -17.45 30.20 -25.91
CA CYS A 5 -17.06 28.91 -26.51
C CYS A 5 -15.76 28.36 -25.88
N LEU A 6 -14.76 29.22 -25.62
CA LEU A 6 -13.51 28.83 -24.97
C LEU A 6 -13.75 28.33 -23.54
N LEU A 7 -14.61 29.01 -22.77
CA LEU A 7 -14.98 28.58 -21.42
C LEU A 7 -15.69 27.21 -21.43
N VAL A 8 -16.62 27.00 -22.36
CA VAL A 8 -17.34 25.72 -22.52
C VAL A 8 -16.37 24.60 -22.90
N LEU A 9 -15.43 24.85 -23.81
CA LEU A 9 -14.38 23.89 -24.17
C LEU A 9 -13.48 23.55 -22.97
N LEU A 10 -13.11 24.55 -22.16
CA LEU A 10 -12.31 24.33 -20.96
C LEU A 10 -13.03 23.45 -19.94
N LEU A 11 -14.32 23.68 -19.72
CA LEU A 11 -15.16 22.90 -18.81
C LEU A 11 -15.33 21.45 -19.28
N LEU A 12 -15.45 21.22 -20.60
CA LEU A 12 -15.52 19.89 -21.19
C LEU A 12 -14.21 19.10 -21.08
N CYS A 13 -13.07 19.79 -20.92
CA CYS A 13 -11.76 19.15 -20.73
C CYS A 13 -11.47 18.73 -19.28
N LEU A 14 -12.16 19.33 -18.28
CA LEU A 14 -11.96 19.01 -16.86
C LEU A 14 -12.01 17.51 -16.48
N PRO A 15 -12.95 16.69 -17.01
CA PRO A 15 -13.02 15.26 -16.62
C PRO A 15 -11.82 14.44 -17.10
N PHE A 16 -11.08 14.89 -18.13
CA PHE A 16 -9.88 14.17 -18.61
C PHE A 16 -8.67 14.32 -17.69
N ILE A 17 -8.72 15.28 -16.76
CA ILE A 17 -7.64 15.56 -15.80
C ILE A 17 -7.88 14.83 -14.46
N SER A 18 -9.10 14.32 -14.25
CA SER A 18 -9.44 13.55 -13.05
C SER A 18 -9.00 12.10 -13.21
N VAL A 19 -7.86 11.75 -12.61
CA VAL A 19 -7.39 10.36 -12.54
C VAL A 19 -8.05 9.68 -11.34
N ALA A 20 -9.18 9.02 -11.59
CA ALA A 20 -9.87 8.17 -10.63
C ALA A 20 -9.51 6.69 -10.88
N TYR A 21 -9.38 5.90 -9.80
CA TYR A 21 -9.19 4.46 -9.92
C TYR A 21 -10.47 3.79 -10.42
N ARG A 22 -10.29 2.75 -11.23
CA ARG A 22 -11.32 1.79 -11.61
C ARG A 22 -11.12 0.49 -10.85
N PRO A 23 -12.18 -0.28 -10.58
CA PRO A 23 -12.02 -1.63 -10.05
C PRO A 23 -11.06 -2.46 -10.91
N GLY A 24 -10.05 -3.06 -10.29
CA GLY A 24 -9.00 -3.78 -11.00
C GLY A 24 -7.70 -2.98 -11.24
N ASP A 25 -7.72 -1.66 -11.05
CA ASP A 25 -6.51 -0.85 -11.18
C ASP A 25 -5.51 -1.17 -10.06
N ILE A 26 -4.22 -1.11 -10.40
CA ILE A 26 -3.15 -1.21 -9.41
C ILE A 26 -3.11 0.06 -8.57
N VAL A 27 -3.15 -0.09 -7.25
CA VAL A 27 -2.90 1.00 -6.31
C VAL A 27 -1.39 1.02 -6.02
N PRO A 28 -0.63 2.04 -6.48
CA PRO A 28 0.82 2.05 -6.30
C PRO A 28 1.18 2.04 -4.82
N MET A 29 2.19 1.26 -4.47
CA MET A 29 2.64 1.09 -3.09
C MET A 29 4.17 1.04 -3.04
N SER A 30 4.74 1.64 -2.01
CA SER A 30 6.15 1.47 -1.65
C SER A 30 6.25 1.00 -0.20
N LYS A 31 7.39 0.44 0.17
CA LYS A 31 7.64 -0.07 1.53
C LYS A 31 9.02 0.31 2.04
N MET A 32 9.14 0.47 3.34
CA MET A 32 10.39 0.71 4.06
C MET A 32 10.49 -0.25 5.24
N GLY A 33 11.66 -0.85 5.44
CA GLY A 33 11.95 -1.72 6.57
C GLY A 33 12.80 -1.02 7.64
N GLN A 34 12.68 -1.47 8.89
CA GLN A 34 13.56 -1.08 9.99
C GLN A 34 13.99 -2.31 10.80
N TYR A 35 15.29 -2.44 11.02
CA TYR A 35 15.91 -3.45 11.88
C TYR A 35 17.08 -2.81 12.64
N HIS A 36 17.17 -3.03 13.95
CA HIS A 36 18.25 -2.48 14.80
C HIS A 36 18.49 -0.97 14.58
N SER A 37 17.40 -0.18 14.54
CA SER A 37 17.42 1.27 14.21
C SER A 37 17.96 1.65 12.83
N SER A 38 18.46 0.71 12.04
CA SER A 38 18.79 0.89 10.63
C SER A 38 17.53 0.79 9.78
N ARG A 39 17.36 1.73 8.85
CA ARG A 39 16.23 1.79 7.94
C ARG A 39 16.69 1.56 6.52
N THR A 40 15.91 0.80 5.76
CA THR A 40 16.08 0.79 4.31
C THR A 40 15.57 2.10 3.72
N VAL A 41 15.89 2.37 2.46
CA VAL A 41 15.15 3.39 1.71
C VAL A 41 13.73 2.90 1.41
N TRP A 42 12.88 3.80 0.93
CA TRP A 42 11.62 3.42 0.30
C TRP A 42 11.91 2.62 -0.97
N HIS A 43 11.27 1.47 -1.08
CA HIS A 43 11.33 0.62 -2.26
C HIS A 43 9.94 0.47 -2.84
N ASP A 44 9.80 0.75 -4.12
CA ASP A 44 8.56 0.49 -4.84
C ASP A 44 8.23 -1.00 -4.83
N VAL A 45 6.96 -1.28 -4.62
CA VAL A 45 6.43 -2.63 -4.71
C VAL A 45 6.06 -2.87 -6.17
N ILE A 46 6.57 -3.96 -6.74
CA ILE A 46 6.25 -4.35 -8.12
C ILE A 46 4.74 -4.58 -8.23
N GLY A 47 4.11 -4.08 -9.30
CA GLY A 47 2.65 -4.02 -9.44
C GLY A 47 1.90 -5.31 -9.13
N LYS A 48 2.48 -6.49 -9.40
CA LYS A 48 1.86 -7.79 -9.06
C LYS A 48 1.69 -8.01 -7.55
N HIS A 49 2.46 -7.34 -6.70
CA HIS A 49 2.40 -7.39 -5.24
C HIS A 49 1.68 -6.16 -4.64
N CYS A 50 1.24 -5.21 -5.48
CA CYS A 50 0.47 -4.06 -5.02
C CYS A 50 -1.00 -4.42 -4.76
N PRO A 51 -1.68 -3.66 -3.90
CA PRO A 51 -3.13 -3.75 -3.76
C PRO A 51 -3.82 -3.47 -5.10
N ILE A 52 -4.98 -4.10 -5.30
CA ILE A 52 -5.85 -3.85 -6.45
C ILE A 52 -7.07 -3.09 -5.96
N PHE A 53 -7.41 -2.00 -6.65
CA PHE A 53 -8.50 -1.14 -6.26
C PHE A 53 -9.83 -1.90 -6.34
N ALA A 54 -10.64 -1.80 -5.28
CA ALA A 54 -11.93 -2.48 -5.12
C ALA A 54 -11.89 -4.01 -5.25
N VAL A 55 -10.72 -4.65 -5.04
CA VAL A 55 -10.58 -6.11 -5.11
C VAL A 55 -9.79 -6.63 -3.90
N ASN A 56 -10.39 -7.55 -3.15
CA ASN A 56 -9.68 -8.27 -2.09
C ASN A 56 -8.72 -9.28 -2.71
N ARG A 57 -7.47 -9.28 -2.23
CA ARG A 57 -6.45 -10.24 -2.66
C ARG A 57 -5.40 -10.45 -1.59
N GLU A 58 -4.82 -11.63 -1.61
CA GLU A 58 -3.67 -11.99 -0.80
C GLU A 58 -2.44 -12.06 -1.70
N VAL A 59 -1.32 -11.55 -1.20
CA VAL A 59 -0.05 -11.53 -1.94
C VAL A 59 1.11 -11.77 -1.00
N LEU A 60 2.10 -12.54 -1.48
CA LEU A 60 3.39 -12.61 -0.81
C LEU A 60 4.19 -11.34 -1.14
N ILE A 61 4.61 -10.60 -0.12
CA ILE A 61 5.45 -9.41 -0.29
C ILE A 61 6.91 -9.82 -0.05
N PRO A 62 7.81 -9.66 -1.04
CA PRO A 62 9.21 -9.97 -0.85
C PRO A 62 9.86 -8.96 0.12
N ILE A 63 10.50 -9.49 1.16
CA ILE A 63 11.26 -8.72 2.14
C ILE A 63 12.69 -9.21 2.12
N ALA A 64 13.63 -8.32 1.81
CA ALA A 64 15.05 -8.64 1.86
C ALA A 64 15.45 -8.94 3.31
N LYS A 65 16.21 -10.00 3.51
CA LYS A 65 16.77 -10.34 4.83
C LYS A 65 17.63 -9.16 5.32
N PRO A 66 17.37 -8.59 6.51
CA PRO A 66 18.20 -7.52 7.04
C PRO A 66 19.65 -7.97 7.25
N THR A 67 20.60 -7.06 7.05
CA THR A 67 22.00 -7.29 7.39
C THR A 67 22.13 -7.59 8.88
N GLY A 68 22.85 -8.67 9.24
CA GLY A 68 23.03 -9.07 10.63
C GLY A 68 21.78 -9.66 11.30
N TYR A 69 20.78 -10.09 10.53
CA TYR A 69 19.57 -10.68 11.08
C TYR A 69 19.85 -11.94 11.90
N THR A 70 19.56 -11.88 13.20
CA THR A 70 19.67 -13.00 14.16
C THR A 70 18.31 -13.58 14.57
N GLY A 71 17.21 -12.89 14.26
CA GLY A 71 15.86 -13.24 14.74
C GLY A 71 15.53 -12.80 16.17
N ALA A 72 16.52 -12.29 16.93
CA ALA A 72 16.32 -11.86 18.31
C ALA A 72 15.70 -10.45 18.46
N ASP A 73 15.81 -9.62 17.42
CA ASP A 73 15.34 -8.23 17.41
C ASP A 73 14.09 -8.07 16.54
N PRO A 74 13.19 -7.11 16.88
CA PRO A 74 12.01 -6.85 16.08
C PRO A 74 12.35 -6.23 14.74
N TYR A 75 11.76 -6.79 13.67
CA TYR A 75 11.70 -6.14 12.36
C TYR A 75 10.39 -5.38 12.22
N LYS A 76 10.48 -4.12 11.78
CA LYS A 76 9.31 -3.28 11.50
C LYS A 76 9.23 -2.95 10.02
N ILE A 77 8.02 -2.74 9.52
CA ILE A 77 7.75 -2.34 8.15
C ILE A 77 6.74 -1.19 8.09
N SER A 78 6.91 -0.27 7.15
CA SER A 78 6.01 0.85 6.88
C SER A 78 5.72 0.90 5.38
N PHE A 79 4.57 1.47 5.00
CA PHE A 79 4.12 1.53 3.61
C PHE A 79 3.69 2.94 3.25
N GLN A 80 3.88 3.30 1.98
CA GLN A 80 3.18 4.41 1.35
C GLN A 80 2.26 3.83 0.27
N VAL A 81 1.03 4.31 0.19
CA VAL A 81 0.00 3.75 -0.70
C VAL A 81 -0.72 4.86 -1.47
N GLY A 82 -1.06 4.59 -2.72
CA GLY A 82 -1.81 5.49 -3.58
C GLY A 82 -0.99 6.68 -4.06
N LYS A 83 0.20 6.44 -4.63
CA LYS A 83 1.15 7.47 -5.06
C LYS A 83 1.60 8.34 -3.88
N GLU A 84 2.02 7.69 -2.79
CA GLU A 84 2.53 8.34 -1.58
C GLU A 84 1.52 9.18 -0.79
N LYS A 85 0.25 9.17 -1.19
CA LYS A 85 -0.82 9.92 -0.52
C LYS A 85 -1.07 9.44 0.91
N PHE A 86 -0.95 8.13 1.18
CA PHE A 86 -1.26 7.56 2.48
C PHE A 86 -0.05 6.86 3.08
N LEU A 87 0.42 7.36 4.22
CA LEU A 87 1.46 6.72 5.03
C LEU A 87 0.83 5.76 6.03
N VAL A 88 1.25 4.50 5.97
CA VAL A 88 0.98 3.49 7.01
C VAL A 88 2.12 3.52 8.01
N PRO A 89 1.86 3.76 9.31
CA PRO A 89 2.90 3.81 10.33
C PRO A 89 3.60 2.45 10.51
N TRP A 90 4.68 2.44 11.28
CA TRP A 90 5.47 1.23 11.54
C TRP A 90 4.65 0.10 12.14
N LEU A 91 4.67 -1.05 11.46
CA LEU A 91 4.08 -2.31 11.89
C LEU A 91 5.18 -3.28 12.32
N PHE A 92 5.03 -3.93 13.48
CA PHE A 92 5.97 -4.93 13.98
C PHE A 92 5.69 -6.29 13.34
N LEU A 93 6.58 -6.75 12.47
CA LEU A 93 6.35 -7.92 11.62
C LEU A 93 7.02 -9.19 12.16
N ILE A 94 8.28 -9.09 12.61
CA ILE A 94 9.08 -10.22 13.12
C ILE A 94 9.38 -10.01 14.60
N ASN A 95 9.60 -11.11 15.33
CA ASN A 95 9.78 -11.16 16.77
C ASN A 95 8.54 -10.64 17.50
N ARG A 96 7.39 -11.18 17.09
CA ARG A 96 6.08 -10.97 17.72
C ARG A 96 5.88 -12.04 18.79
N LYS A 97 4.84 -11.88 19.61
CA LYS A 97 4.44 -12.88 20.62
C LYS A 97 3.92 -14.19 20.00
N SER A 98 3.59 -14.20 18.70
CA SER A 98 3.09 -15.37 17.98
C SER A 98 4.18 -16.01 17.13
N SER A 99 4.20 -17.34 17.09
CA SER A 99 5.05 -18.14 16.21
C SER A 99 4.49 -18.31 14.80
N GLU A 100 3.23 -17.91 14.58
CA GLU A 100 2.58 -18.01 13.28
C GLU A 100 3.18 -17.03 12.27
N VAL A 101 3.10 -17.43 10.99
CA VAL A 101 3.53 -16.56 9.88
C VAL A 101 2.71 -15.26 9.94
N PRO A 102 3.35 -14.08 9.97
CA PRO A 102 2.62 -12.83 10.01
C PRO A 102 1.95 -12.55 8.66
N MET A 103 0.70 -12.10 8.72
CA MET A 103 0.00 -11.50 7.58
C MET A 103 -0.27 -10.01 7.86
N ILE A 104 -0.12 -9.18 6.84
CA ILE A 104 -0.45 -7.75 6.90
C ILE A 104 -1.85 -7.60 6.33
N ASP A 105 -2.83 -7.38 7.21
CA ASP A 105 -4.20 -7.09 6.81
C ASP A 105 -4.30 -5.58 6.51
N MET A 106 -4.42 -5.24 5.21
CA MET A 106 -4.47 -3.87 4.71
C MET A 106 -5.84 -3.57 4.13
N HIS A 107 -6.51 -2.57 4.70
CA HIS A 107 -7.85 -2.14 4.29
C HIS A 107 -7.80 -0.77 3.60
N LEU A 108 -8.16 -0.76 2.32
CA LEU A 108 -8.27 0.45 1.50
C LEU A 108 -9.69 1.01 1.64
N ARG A 109 -9.82 2.23 2.19
CA ARG A 109 -11.08 2.96 2.26
C ARG A 109 -11.22 3.80 1.00
N TYR A 110 -12.29 3.60 0.24
CA TYR A 110 -12.55 4.31 -1.00
C TYR A 110 -14.04 4.62 -1.17
N SER A 111 -14.36 5.59 -2.02
CA SER A 111 -15.72 5.85 -2.50
C SER A 111 -15.66 6.24 -3.98
N GLY A 112 -16.54 5.68 -4.81
CA GLY A 112 -16.40 5.79 -6.26
C GLY A 112 -15.03 5.28 -6.71
N GLY A 113 -14.28 6.12 -7.44
CA GLY A 113 -12.89 5.84 -7.85
C GLY A 113 -11.83 6.50 -6.96
N ASP A 114 -12.23 7.11 -5.84
CA ASP A 114 -11.32 7.88 -4.99
C ASP A 114 -10.87 7.08 -3.77
N LEU A 115 -9.55 6.98 -3.58
CA LEU A 115 -8.95 6.42 -2.38
C LEU A 115 -8.93 7.47 -1.27
N HIS A 116 -9.59 7.16 -0.15
CA HIS A 116 -9.81 8.04 1.00
C HIS A 116 -8.86 7.76 2.17
N GLY A 117 -8.34 6.53 2.27
CA GLY A 117 -7.37 6.19 3.28
C GLY A 117 -6.98 4.72 3.29
N VAL A 118 -5.95 4.41 4.06
CA VAL A 118 -5.47 3.04 4.25
C VAL A 118 -5.27 2.80 5.74
N THR A 119 -5.74 1.67 6.23
CA THR A 119 -5.41 1.14 7.56
C THR A 119 -4.75 -0.20 7.39
N ALA A 120 -3.77 -0.52 8.24
CA ALA A 120 -3.14 -1.82 8.21
C ALA A 120 -2.84 -2.31 9.63
N LYS A 121 -2.91 -3.63 9.83
CA LYS A 121 -2.55 -4.30 11.08
C LYS A 121 -1.85 -5.62 10.77
N ILE A 122 -1.12 -6.12 11.76
CA ILE A 122 -0.52 -7.45 11.68
C ILE A 122 -1.49 -8.44 12.33
N VAL A 123 -1.79 -9.50 11.61
CA VAL A 123 -2.56 -10.65 12.08
C VAL A 123 -1.73 -11.92 11.90
N ASP A 124 -2.10 -12.98 12.60
CA ASP A 124 -1.54 -14.30 12.32
C ASP A 124 -2.17 -14.87 11.06
N MET A 125 -1.37 -15.56 10.24
CA MET A 125 -1.85 -16.18 9.02
C MET A 125 -2.99 -17.16 9.36
N PRO A 126 -4.17 -17.04 8.72
CA PRO A 126 -5.25 -17.98 8.95
C PRO A 126 -4.86 -19.40 8.51
N HIS A 127 -5.21 -20.40 9.33
CA HIS A 127 -4.88 -21.80 9.07
C HIS A 127 -5.54 -22.41 7.82
N HIS A 128 -6.54 -21.75 7.23
CA HIS A 128 -7.18 -22.18 5.99
C HIS A 128 -6.41 -21.75 4.73
N CYS A 129 -5.38 -20.92 4.87
CA CYS A 129 -4.50 -20.51 3.77
C CYS A 129 -3.24 -21.39 3.65
N MET A 130 -3.15 -22.48 4.44
CA MET A 130 -2.08 -23.50 4.37
C MET A 130 -2.54 -24.75 3.64
#